data_AF-A0A8C6GPS3-F1
#
_entry.id   AF-A0A8C6GPS3-F1
#
_cell.length_a   1.000
_cell.length_b   1.000
_cell.length_c   1.000
_cell.angle_alpha   90.00
_cell.angle_beta   90.00
_cell.angle_gamma   90.00
#
_symmetry.space_group_name_H-M   'P 1'
#
loop_
_entity.id
_entity.type
_entity.pdbx_description
1 polymer ?
#
loop_
_entity_poly.entity_id
_entity_poly.type
_entity_poly.pdbx_seq_one_letter_code
_entity_poly.pdbx_strand_id
1 'polypeptide(L)'
;MSRAGRRSQLLRAGSVPAAGGDCTMAPDPWFSTYDSTCQIAQEIAEKIQERNQCERRGEKTPKLTLTIRTLLKNLKVKIDLLKDLLLRAVSTRQITQLEGDRRQNLLDDLVTRERLLLASFKNEGAEPDLISLGISVSLYLSPVPAEHQWQHLG
;
A
#
# COMPACT_ATOMS: atom_id res chain seq x y z
N MET A 1 80.21 14.73 30.79
CA MET A 1 78.95 15.36 31.24
C MET A 1 77.95 15.28 30.10
N SER A 2 77.14 14.21 30.03
CA SER A 2 76.10 14.06 29.00
C SER A 2 74.75 14.43 29.59
N ARG A 3 74.08 15.44 29.01
CA ARG A 3 72.69 15.77 29.32
C ARG A 3 71.81 15.44 28.12
N ALA A 4 71.00 14.40 28.30
CA ALA A 4 69.85 14.08 27.49
C ALA A 4 68.72 15.11 27.70
N GLY A 5 67.80 15.26 26.73
CA GLY A 5 66.55 15.96 27.02
C GLY A 5 65.61 16.29 25.84
N ARG A 6 64.77 15.31 25.47
CA ARG A 6 63.36 15.46 25.04
C ARG A 6 63.04 16.31 23.79
N ARG A 7 62.93 15.63 22.64
CA ARG A 7 62.05 16.04 21.52
C ARG A 7 60.62 15.56 21.84
N SER A 8 59.71 16.50 22.03
CA SER A 8 58.27 16.24 22.17
C SER A 8 57.68 15.75 20.85
N GLN A 9 57.21 14.50 20.85
CA GLN A 9 56.45 13.91 19.76
C GLN A 9 54.95 14.14 20.07
N LEU A 10 54.35 15.12 19.40
CA LEU A 10 52.91 15.34 19.45
C LEU A 10 52.21 14.17 18.76
N LEU A 11 51.55 13.34 19.55
CA LEU A 11 50.65 12.29 19.08
C LEU A 11 49.47 12.97 18.38
N ARG A 12 49.40 12.78 17.06
CA ARG A 12 48.27 13.16 16.22
C ARG A 12 47.07 12.34 16.69
N ALA A 13 46.13 13.00 17.37
CA ALA A 13 44.87 12.42 17.78
C ALA A 13 44.18 11.79 16.55
N GLY A 14 43.82 10.51 16.67
CA GLY A 14 43.02 9.84 15.66
C GLY A 14 41.66 10.50 15.57
N SER A 15 41.31 11.00 14.38
CA SER A 15 39.94 11.37 14.06
C SER A 15 39.07 10.12 14.17
N VAL A 16 38.21 10.09 15.18
CA VAL A 16 37.10 9.15 15.27
C VAL A 16 36.15 9.49 14.10
N PRO A 17 35.85 8.56 13.18
CA PRO A 17 34.81 8.82 12.21
C PRO A 17 33.49 8.92 12.96
N ALA A 18 32.84 10.08 12.85
CA ALA A 18 31.47 10.27 13.31
C ALA A 18 30.58 9.32 12.49
N ALA A 19 30.15 8.23 13.12
CA ALA A 19 29.06 7.40 12.64
C ALA A 19 27.73 8.15 12.85
N GLY A 20 27.59 9.28 12.17
CA GLY A 20 26.32 9.95 11.94
C GLY A 20 25.79 9.51 10.59
N GLY A 21 25.62 8.20 10.42
CA GLY A 21 24.80 7.69 9.33
C GLY A 21 23.40 8.17 9.61
N ASP A 22 22.96 9.16 8.85
CA ASP A 22 21.59 9.64 8.85
C ASP A 22 20.71 8.41 8.59
N CYS A 23 20.11 7.86 9.65
CA CYS A 23 19.17 6.75 9.55
C CYS A 23 17.88 7.31 8.96
N THR A 24 17.92 7.76 7.72
CA THR A 24 16.71 7.95 6.93
C THR A 24 16.11 6.57 6.82
N MET A 25 15.20 6.25 7.74
CA MET A 25 14.43 5.00 7.71
C MET A 25 13.80 4.97 6.33
N ALA A 26 14.29 4.08 5.47
CA ALA A 26 13.68 3.88 4.16
C ALA A 26 12.19 3.63 4.41
N PRO A 27 11.28 4.38 3.77
CA PRO A 27 9.85 4.21 3.97
C PRO A 27 9.49 2.74 3.82
N ASP A 28 8.75 2.18 4.78
CA ASP A 28 8.39 0.77 4.74
C ASP A 28 7.68 0.47 3.41
N PRO A 29 8.25 -0.39 2.56
CA PRO A 29 7.72 -0.66 1.23
C PRO A 29 6.31 -1.27 1.27
N TRP A 30 5.88 -1.80 2.42
CA TRP A 30 4.52 -2.31 2.60
C TRP A 30 3.47 -1.21 2.49
N PHE A 31 3.66 -0.07 3.15
CA PHE A 31 2.67 1.02 3.13
C PHE A 31 2.58 1.70 1.77
N SER A 32 3.71 1.98 1.12
CA SER A 32 3.69 2.59 -0.23
C SER A 32 3.04 1.65 -1.26
N THR A 33 3.24 0.34 -1.13
CA THR A 33 2.54 -0.66 -1.94
C THR A 33 1.05 -0.67 -1.61
N TYR A 34 0.67 -0.59 -0.34
CA TYR A 34 -0.72 -0.57 0.11
C TYR A 34 -1.48 0.64 -0.43
N ASP A 35 -0.91 1.84 -0.32
CA ASP A 35 -1.51 3.08 -0.83
C ASP A 35 -1.72 3.02 -2.35
N SER A 36 -0.69 2.56 -3.08
CA SER A 36 -0.79 2.33 -4.52
C SER A 36 -1.85 1.29 -4.89
N THR A 37 -2.03 0.26 -4.07
CA THR A 37 -3.06 -0.78 -4.26
C THR A 37 -4.46 -0.21 -4.04
N CYS A 38 -4.64 0.65 -3.03
CA CYS A 38 -5.88 1.38 -2.79
C CYS A 38 -6.24 2.30 -3.97
N GLN A 39 -5.26 3.02 -4.54
CA GLN A 39 -5.46 3.88 -5.70
C GLN A 39 -5.93 3.08 -6.93
N ILE A 40 -5.33 1.91 -7.19
CA ILE A 40 -5.79 1.04 -8.29
C ILE A 40 -7.22 0.56 -8.05
N ALA A 41 -7.55 0.15 -6.82
CA ALA A 41 -8.90 -0.29 -6.50
C ALA A 41 -9.95 0.83 -6.71
N GLN A 42 -9.59 2.06 -6.33
CA GLN A 42 -10.39 3.27 -6.58
C GLN A 42 -10.59 3.51 -8.08
N GLU A 43 -9.51 3.49 -8.86
CA GLU A 43 -9.55 3.72 -10.30
C GLU A 43 -10.43 2.67 -11.02
N ILE A 44 -10.36 1.40 -10.59
CA ILE A 44 -11.23 0.34 -11.11
C ILE A 44 -12.70 0.67 -10.84
N ALA A 45 -13.04 1.08 -9.61
CA ALA A 45 -14.41 1.43 -9.25
C ALA A 45 -14.95 2.56 -10.13
N GLU A 46 -14.16 3.61 -10.34
CA GLU A 46 -14.51 4.74 -11.20
C GLU A 46 -14.68 4.32 -12.66
N LYS A 47 -13.78 3.49 -13.19
CA LYS A 47 -13.83 3.02 -14.58
C LYS A 47 -15.00 2.07 -14.82
N ILE A 48 -15.34 1.22 -13.86
CA ILE A 48 -16.57 0.40 -13.90
C ILE A 48 -17.79 1.33 -13.92
N GLN A 49 -17.86 2.32 -13.03
CA GLN A 49 -18.97 3.26 -13.01
C GLN A 49 -19.09 4.02 -14.35
N GLU A 50 -17.98 4.48 -14.91
CA GLU A 50 -17.92 5.15 -16.22
C GLU A 50 -18.43 4.25 -17.35
N ARG A 51 -17.95 3.00 -17.41
CA ARG A 51 -18.42 1.99 -18.37
C ARG A 51 -19.94 1.79 -18.25
N ASN A 52 -20.44 1.56 -17.04
CA ASN A 52 -21.86 1.30 -16.80
C ASN A 52 -22.72 2.51 -17.20
N GLN A 53 -22.22 3.74 -17.05
CA GLN A 53 -22.90 4.94 -17.53
C GLN A 53 -22.97 5.00 -19.07
N CYS A 54 -21.87 4.68 -19.77
CA CYS A 54 -21.88 4.58 -21.23
C CYS A 54 -22.84 3.50 -21.74
N GLU A 55 -22.82 2.32 -21.12
CA GLU A 55 -23.69 1.21 -21.54
C GLU A 55 -25.18 1.54 -21.36
N ARG A 56 -25.55 2.27 -20.29
CA ARG A 56 -26.92 2.79 -20.12
C ARG A 56 -27.33 3.80 -21.21
N ARG A 57 -26.38 4.50 -21.82
CA ARG A 57 -26.62 5.38 -22.99
C ARG A 57 -26.64 4.60 -24.31
N GLY A 58 -26.44 3.28 -24.28
CA GLY A 58 -26.32 2.43 -25.47
C GLY A 58 -24.94 2.45 -26.14
N GLU A 59 -23.94 3.07 -25.50
CA GLU A 59 -22.58 3.16 -26.01
C GLU A 59 -21.75 1.95 -25.57
N LYS A 60 -21.10 1.28 -26.53
CA LYS A 60 -20.12 0.23 -26.20
C LYS A 60 -18.75 0.86 -25.99
N THR A 61 -18.08 0.50 -24.89
CA THR A 61 -16.76 1.03 -24.52
C THR A 61 -15.71 -0.08 -24.39
N PRO A 62 -15.31 -0.73 -25.51
CA PRO A 62 -14.33 -1.82 -25.48
C PRO A 62 -12.98 -1.39 -24.90
N LYS A 63 -12.59 -0.11 -25.09
CA LYS A 63 -11.39 0.47 -24.48
C LYS A 63 -11.47 0.47 -22.94
N LEU A 64 -12.57 0.97 -22.36
CA LEU A 64 -12.77 0.95 -20.91
C LEU A 64 -12.76 -0.47 -20.36
N THR A 65 -13.43 -1.39 -21.06
CA THR A 65 -13.46 -2.81 -20.68
C THR A 65 -12.05 -3.42 -20.63
N LEU A 66 -11.19 -3.11 -21.60
CA LEU A 66 -9.80 -3.58 -21.60
C LEU A 66 -8.99 -2.94 -20.47
N THR A 67 -9.14 -1.63 -20.25
CA THR A 67 -8.47 -0.92 -19.14
C THR A 67 -8.85 -1.55 -17.79
N ILE A 68 -10.13 -1.78 -17.53
CA ILE A 68 -10.61 -2.41 -16.29
C ILE A 68 -9.99 -3.81 -16.11
N ARG A 69 -9.92 -4.63 -17.16
CA ARG A 69 -9.28 -5.96 -17.09
C ARG A 69 -7.80 -5.87 -16.73
N THR A 70 -7.07 -4.90 -17.29
CA THR A 70 -5.65 -4.70 -16.98
C THR A 70 -5.46 -4.23 -15.54
N LEU A 71 -6.27 -3.28 -15.09
CA LEU A 71 -6.23 -2.78 -13.71
C LEU A 71 -6.57 -3.88 -12.69
N LEU A 72 -7.59 -4.71 -12.96
CA LEU A 72 -7.94 -5.86 -12.10
C LEU A 72 -6.78 -6.86 -11.98
N LYS A 73 -6.07 -7.15 -13.08
CA LYS A 73 -4.88 -8.01 -13.03
C LYS A 73 -3.77 -7.37 -12.19
N ASN A 74 -3.55 -6.07 -12.34
CA ASN A 74 -2.55 -5.33 -11.58
C ASN A 74 -2.89 -5.30 -10.08
N LEU A 75 -4.16 -5.07 -9.73
CA LEU A 75 -4.66 -5.12 -8.36
C LEU A 75 -4.30 -6.45 -7.70
N LYS A 76 -4.59 -7.57 -8.37
CA LYS A 76 -4.24 -8.91 -7.88
C LYS A 76 -2.74 -9.06 -7.62
N VAL A 77 -1.91 -8.67 -8.59
CA VAL A 77 -0.45 -8.75 -8.47
C VAL A 77 0.07 -7.94 -7.27
N LYS A 78 -0.48 -6.74 -7.04
CA LYS A 78 -0.10 -5.93 -5.88
C LYS A 78 -0.59 -6.51 -4.55
N ILE A 79 -1.79 -7.09 -4.50
CA ILE A 79 -2.28 -7.81 -3.32
C ILE A 79 -1.36 -8.98 -2.98
N ASP A 80 -0.94 -9.76 -3.98
CA ASP A 80 0.00 -10.87 -3.77
C ASP A 80 1.38 -10.37 -3.30
N LEU A 81 1.88 -9.25 -3.87
CA LEU A 81 3.09 -8.60 -3.36
C LEU A 81 2.95 -8.16 -1.90
N LEU A 82 1.82 -7.57 -1.49
CA LEU A 82 1.59 -7.17 -0.10
C LEU A 82 1.59 -8.35 0.86
N LYS A 83 1.05 -9.51 0.45
CA LYS A 83 1.12 -10.75 1.24
C LYS A 83 2.56 -11.21 1.41
N ASP A 84 3.36 -11.20 0.35
CA ASP A 84 4.77 -11.59 0.39
C ASP A 84 5.60 -10.65 1.28
N LEU A 85 5.37 -9.34 1.16
CA LEU A 85 6.00 -8.32 2.01
C LEU A 85 5.65 -8.54 3.49
N LEU A 86 4.37 -8.78 3.79
CA LEU A 86 3.91 -9.06 5.16
C LEU A 86 4.53 -10.33 5.72
N LEU A 87 4.46 -11.43 4.97
CA LEU A 87 5.02 -12.72 5.36
C LEU A 87 6.52 -12.62 5.66
N ARG A 88 7.26 -11.90 4.81
CA ARG A 88 8.69 -11.66 5.03
C ARG A 88 8.93 -10.84 6.29
N ALA A 89 8.19 -9.76 6.50
CA ALA A 89 8.36 -8.90 7.68
C ALA A 89 8.06 -9.65 8.99
N VAL A 90 7.01 -10.48 9.01
CA VAL A 90 6.65 -11.30 10.18
C VAL A 90 7.67 -12.40 10.43
N SER A 91 8.06 -13.16 9.39
CA SER A 91 9.02 -14.28 9.52
C SER A 91 10.42 -13.83 9.96
N THR A 92 10.85 -12.65 9.50
CA THR A 92 12.12 -12.04 9.89
C THR A 92 12.02 -11.22 11.18
N ARG A 93 10.84 -11.19 11.83
CA ARG A 93 10.56 -10.42 13.05
C ARG A 93 10.89 -8.92 12.91
N GLN A 94 10.77 -8.38 11.71
CA GLN A 94 10.94 -6.95 11.42
C GLN A 94 9.77 -6.11 11.96
N ILE A 95 8.62 -6.74 12.18
CA ILE A 95 7.43 -6.11 12.80
C ILE A 95 6.96 -6.92 14.00
N THR A 96 6.22 -6.25 14.90
CA THR A 96 5.55 -6.90 16.02
C THR A 96 4.40 -7.79 15.52
N GLN A 97 3.99 -8.77 16.33
CA GLN A 97 2.83 -9.60 16.00
C GLN A 97 1.57 -8.75 15.84
N LEU A 98 1.34 -7.80 16.75
CA LEU A 98 0.21 -6.87 16.69
C LEU A 98 0.17 -6.07 15.38
N GLU A 99 1.32 -5.58 14.89
CA GLU A 99 1.38 -4.88 13.60
C GLU A 99 1.18 -5.84 12.43
N GLY A 100 1.62 -7.10 12.55
CA GLY A 100 1.32 -8.16 11.59
C GLY A 100 -0.19 -8.37 11.45
N ASP A 101 -0.90 -8.52 12.58
CA ASP A 101 -2.35 -8.69 12.60
C ASP A 101 -3.08 -7.47 12.00
N ARG A 102 -2.64 -6.25 12.36
CA ARG A 102 -3.20 -5.02 11.80
C ARG A 102 -3.08 -4.98 10.28
N ARG A 103 -1.90 -5.31 9.75
CA ARG A 103 -1.65 -5.36 8.30
C ARG A 103 -2.41 -6.46 7.59
N GLN A 104 -2.64 -7.60 8.26
CA GLN A 104 -3.46 -8.68 7.73
C GLN A 104 -4.91 -8.24 7.55
N ASN A 105 -5.50 -7.52 8.51
CA ASN A 105 -6.86 -6.99 8.39
C ASN A 105 -7.00 -6.06 7.16
N LEU A 106 -6.03 -5.17 6.96
CA LEU A 106 -6.00 -4.29 5.78
C LEU A 106 -5.87 -5.07 4.46
N LEU A 107 -5.12 -6.16 4.45
CA LEU A 107 -5.03 -7.07 3.31
C LEU A 107 -6.35 -7.79 3.04
N ASP A 108 -7.05 -8.23 4.08
CA ASP A 108 -8.34 -8.91 3.96
C ASP A 108 -9.43 -7.97 3.41
N ASP A 109 -9.39 -6.70 3.81
CA ASP A 109 -10.23 -5.64 3.24
C ASP A 109 -9.96 -5.45 1.74
N LEU A 110 -8.69 -5.41 1.32
CA LEU A 110 -8.31 -5.32 -0.09
C LEU A 110 -8.75 -6.54 -0.91
N VAL A 111 -8.61 -7.75 -0.37
CA VAL A 111 -9.08 -8.99 -1.01
C VAL A 111 -10.59 -8.99 -1.16
N THR A 112 -11.32 -8.52 -0.13
CA THR A 112 -12.78 -8.37 -0.21
C THR A 112 -13.16 -7.37 -1.29
N ARG A 113 -12.48 -6.22 -1.33
CA ARG A 113 -12.69 -5.19 -2.36
C ARG A 113 -12.40 -5.71 -3.77
N GLU A 114 -11.32 -6.46 -3.99
CA GLU A 114 -11.01 -7.10 -5.28
C GLU A 114 -12.17 -7.99 -5.76
N ARG A 115 -12.72 -8.83 -4.87
CA ARG A 115 -13.85 -9.72 -5.18
C ARG A 115 -15.10 -8.93 -5.58
N LEU A 116 -15.41 -7.86 -4.85
CA LEU A 116 -16.55 -6.99 -5.16
C LEU A 116 -16.37 -6.29 -6.51
N LEU A 117 -15.17 -5.79 -6.83
CA LEU A 117 -14.87 -5.17 -8.11
C LEU A 117 -14.98 -6.18 -9.27
N LEU A 118 -14.49 -7.41 -9.09
CA LEU A 118 -14.64 -8.49 -10.06
C LEU A 118 -16.11 -8.85 -10.30
N ALA A 119 -16.92 -8.91 -9.23
CA ALA A 119 -18.35 -9.17 -9.34
C ALA A 119 -19.06 -8.02 -10.08
N SER A 120 -18.80 -6.77 -9.68
CA SER A 120 -19.37 -5.58 -10.32
C SER A 120 -18.99 -5.47 -11.80
N PHE A 121 -17.77 -5.87 -12.17
CA PHE A 121 -17.34 -5.89 -13.57
C PHE A 121 -18.09 -6.94 -14.41
N LYS A 122 -18.46 -8.09 -13.80
CA LYS A 122 -19.12 -9.22 -14.47
C LYS A 122 -20.64 -9.12 -14.55
N ASN A 123 -21.30 -8.45 -13.60
CA ASN A 123 -22.75 -8.58 -13.38
C ASN A 123 -23.65 -7.72 -14.31
N GLU A 124 -23.27 -7.47 -15.56
CA GLU A 124 -24.08 -6.67 -16.53
C GLU A 124 -24.75 -7.52 -17.62
N GLY A 125 -25.32 -8.68 -17.24
CA GLY A 125 -26.10 -9.52 -18.16
C GLY A 125 -27.21 -10.34 -17.51
N ALA A 126 -27.40 -10.24 -16.18
CA ALA A 126 -28.54 -10.81 -15.48
C ALA A 126 -29.41 -9.65 -15.01
N GLU A 127 -30.68 -9.69 -15.39
CA GLU A 127 -31.76 -8.77 -15.03
C GLU A 127 -31.69 -8.23 -13.59
N PRO A 128 -32.18 -7.00 -13.34
CA PRO A 128 -32.10 -6.32 -12.07
C PRO A 128 -33.25 -6.75 -11.17
N ASP A 129 -33.19 -7.95 -10.57
CA ASP A 129 -34.16 -8.35 -9.56
C ASP A 129 -33.58 -8.21 -8.14
N LEU A 130 -34.04 -7.13 -7.49
CA LEU A 130 -34.34 -7.09 -6.05
C LEU A 130 -33.19 -7.36 -5.08
N ILE A 131 -32.02 -6.73 -5.24
CA ILE A 131 -31.28 -6.07 -4.14
C ILE A 131 -30.40 -5.00 -4.80
N SER A 132 -31.02 -3.86 -5.11
CA SER A 132 -30.32 -2.57 -5.14
C SER A 132 -29.93 -2.23 -3.70
N LEU A 133 -28.90 -2.89 -3.17
CA LEU A 133 -27.99 -2.21 -2.26
C LEU A 133 -27.07 -1.44 -3.22
N GLY A 134 -27.38 -0.23 -3.66
CA GLY A 134 -27.97 0.84 -2.86
C GLY A 134 -26.99 1.34 -1.79
N ILE A 135 -26.06 0.48 -1.36
CA ILE A 135 -24.83 0.89 -0.71
C ILE A 135 -23.90 1.25 -1.85
N SER A 136 -23.90 2.53 -2.18
CA SER A 136 -22.84 3.17 -2.93
C SER A 136 -21.51 2.48 -2.60
N VAL A 137 -20.78 1.97 -3.61
CA VAL A 137 -19.39 1.52 -3.43
C VAL A 137 -18.56 2.64 -2.77
N SER A 138 -19.04 3.89 -2.82
CA SER A 138 -18.55 5.04 -2.05
C SER A 138 -18.58 4.88 -0.52
N LEU A 139 -19.49 4.09 0.07
CA LEU A 139 -19.58 3.89 1.52
C LEU A 139 -18.59 2.85 2.08
N TYR A 140 -17.91 2.09 1.22
CA TYR A 140 -16.77 1.24 1.59
C TYR A 140 -15.41 1.84 1.14
N LEU A 141 -15.45 3.08 0.64
CA LEU A 141 -14.34 3.85 0.11
C LEU A 141 -14.09 5.11 0.98
N SER A 142 -14.36 5.05 2.29
CA SER A 142 -13.72 6.02 3.19
C SER A 142 -12.21 5.82 3.07
N PRO A 143 -11.43 6.86 2.74
CA PRO A 143 -10.00 6.85 3.00
C PRO A 143 -9.85 6.54 4.49
N VAL A 144 -9.01 5.57 4.85
CA VAL A 144 -8.40 5.58 6.18
C VAL A 144 -7.87 7.01 6.34
N PRO A 145 -8.35 7.80 7.33
CA PRO A 145 -7.88 9.16 7.51
C PRO A 145 -6.37 9.10 7.65
N ALA A 146 -5.66 9.87 6.84
CA ALA A 146 -4.26 10.15 7.05
C ALA A 146 -4.14 11.06 8.28
N GLU A 147 -4.37 10.50 9.47
CA GLU A 147 -4.04 11.10 10.75
C GLU A 147 -2.74 10.44 11.21
N HIS A 148 -1.55 10.99 10.97
CA HIS A 148 -1.02 12.17 11.67
C HIS A 148 -1.33 12.25 13.18
N GLN A 149 -1.63 11.12 13.84
CA GLN A 149 -1.93 11.09 15.27
C GLN A 149 -1.21 9.96 16.01
N TRP A 150 0.11 9.84 15.82
CA TRP A 150 0.99 9.07 16.72
C TRP A 150 1.96 9.95 17.53
N GLN A 151 1.66 11.23 17.74
CA GLN A 151 2.52 12.12 18.54
C GLN A 151 2.09 12.35 19.99
N HIS A 152 1.03 11.70 20.50
CA HIS A 152 0.75 11.78 21.93
C HIS A 152 0.06 10.50 22.39
N LEU A 153 0.84 9.59 22.98
CA LEU A 153 0.44 8.75 24.11
C LEU A 153 1.69 8.03 24.64
N GLY A 154 2.17 8.49 25.81
CA GLY A 154 2.95 7.72 26.79
C GLY A 154 4.40 7.41 26.46
#